data_AF-A0A7X6VRJ7-F1
#
_entry.id   AF-A0A7X6VRJ7-F1
#
_cell.length_a   1.000
_cell.length_b   1.000
_cell.length_c   1.000
_cell.angle_alpha   90.00
_cell.angle_beta   90.00
_cell.angle_gamma   90.00
#
_symmetry.space_group_name_H-M   'P 1'
#
loop_
_entity.id
_entity.type
_entity.pdbx_description
1 polymer ?
#
loop_
_entity_poly.entity_id
_entity_poly.type
_entity_poly.pdbx_seq_one_letter_code
_entity_poly.pdbx_strand_id
1 'polypeptide(L)'
;MSNISCILYPPTLDYYYLVQRPQQLMRKFSELDVPVYYINNPSPQSGVIRGIERVNENFYLFNNVDPLPFLKNLNPVVYYTSAAQADMIR
;
A
#
# COMPACT_ATOMS: atom_id res chain seq x y z
N MET A 1 0.43 21.82 -7.23
CA MET A 1 0.39 20.34 -7.24
C MET A 1 1.44 19.86 -6.26
N SER A 2 1.05 19.07 -5.26
CA SER A 2 1.97 18.53 -4.25
C SER A 2 2.98 17.59 -4.91
N ASN A 3 4.27 17.81 -4.67
CA ASN A 3 5.40 17.08 -5.26
C ASN A 3 5.61 15.68 -4.61
N ILE A 4 4.52 14.96 -4.36
CA ILE A 4 4.53 13.64 -3.69
C ILE A 4 4.85 12.58 -4.75
N SER A 5 5.97 11.87 -4.60
CA SER A 5 6.34 10.84 -5.57
C SER A 5 5.42 9.62 -5.51
N CYS A 6 5.07 9.19 -4.29
CA CYS A 6 4.10 8.13 -4.03
C CYS A 6 3.77 8.08 -2.53
N ILE A 7 2.69 7.37 -2.19
CA ILE A 7 2.33 7.01 -0.82
C ILE A 7 2.56 5.51 -0.64
N LEU A 8 3.27 5.14 0.43
CA LEU A 8 3.44 3.76 0.85
C LEU A 8 2.60 3.53 2.12
N TYR A 9 1.66 2.59 2.05
CA TYR A 9 0.86 2.18 3.21
C TYR A 9 1.31 0.77 3.66
N PRO A 10 1.90 0.63 4.86
CA PRO A 10 2.34 -0.64 5.41
C PRO A 10 1.16 -1.52 5.85
N PRO A 11 1.39 -2.84 5.95
CA PRO A 11 0.30 -3.76 6.20
C PRO A 11 -0.23 -3.58 7.63
N THR A 12 -1.55 -3.55 7.75
CA THR A 12 -2.28 -3.50 9.04
C THR A 12 -3.17 -4.73 9.15
N LEU A 13 -4.10 -4.87 8.22
CA LEU A 13 -5.02 -5.98 8.08
C LEU A 13 -5.13 -6.35 6.60
N ASP A 14 -5.61 -7.56 6.34
CA ASP A 14 -5.89 -8.01 4.98
C ASP A 14 -6.87 -7.03 4.31
N TYR A 15 -6.48 -6.54 3.12
CA TYR A 15 -7.25 -5.60 2.32
C TYR A 15 -8.68 -6.09 2.05
N TYR A 16 -8.87 -7.41 1.89
CA TYR A 16 -10.18 -8.00 1.59
C TYR A 16 -11.02 -8.37 2.80
N TYR A 17 -10.47 -8.29 4.02
CA TYR A 17 -11.18 -8.74 5.21
C TYR A 17 -12.37 -7.83 5.57
N LEU A 18 -12.19 -6.51 5.55
CA LEU A 18 -13.21 -5.50 5.82
C LEU A 18 -12.88 -4.19 5.09
N VAL A 19 -13.90 -3.37 4.79
CA VAL A 19 -13.67 -2.02 4.28
C VAL A 19 -13.25 -1.10 5.42
N GLN A 20 -12.04 -0.54 5.35
CA GLN A 20 -11.48 0.32 6.40
C GLN A 20 -11.09 1.72 5.91
N ARG A 21 -10.99 2.68 6.84
CA ARG A 21 -10.60 4.06 6.54
C ARG A 21 -9.30 4.19 5.74
N PRO A 22 -8.23 3.41 6.00
CA PRO A 22 -7.03 3.45 5.18
C PRO A 22 -7.32 3.15 3.71
N GLN A 23 -8.13 2.13 3.40
CA GLN A 23 -8.47 1.78 2.02
C GLN A 23 -9.24 2.91 1.32
N GLN A 24 -10.20 3.53 2.02
CA GLN A 24 -10.96 4.67 1.50
C GLN A 24 -10.06 5.87 1.22
N LEU A 25 -9.17 6.20 2.17
CA LEU A 25 -8.25 7.32 2.06
C LEU A 25 -7.22 7.11 0.94
N MET A 26 -6.62 5.92 0.88
CA MET A 26 -5.67 5.54 -0.17
C MET A 26 -6.30 5.56 -1.55
N ARG A 27 -7.55 5.10 -1.68
CA ARG A 27 -8.32 5.21 -2.93
C ARG A 27 -8.55 6.67 -3.33
N LYS A 28 -8.84 7.57 -2.38
CA LYS A 28 -9.00 9.00 -2.68
C LYS A 28 -7.70 9.66 -3.11
N PHE A 29 -6.56 9.28 -2.55
CA PHE A 29 -5.27 9.77 -3.02
C PHE A 29 -4.95 9.29 -4.45
N SER A 30 -5.23 8.04 -4.77
CA SER A 30 -4.98 7.52 -6.12
C SER A 30 -5.89 8.12 -7.19
N GLU A 31 -7.12 8.50 -6.82
CA GLU A 31 -8.04 9.28 -7.66
C GLU A 31 -7.57 10.74 -7.91
N LEU A 32 -6.60 11.23 -7.13
CA LEU A 32 -5.97 12.55 -7.28
C LEU A 32 -4.58 12.47 -7.94
N ASP A 33 -4.35 11.43 -8.73
CA ASP A 33 -3.09 11.17 -9.46
C ASP A 33 -1.85 11.00 -8.58
N VAL A 34 -2.03 10.60 -7.31
CA VAL A 34 -0.92 10.23 -6.43
C VAL A 34 -0.73 8.71 -6.47
N PRO A 35 0.43 8.19 -6.88
CA PRO A 35 0.70 6.75 -6.83
C PRO A 35 0.65 6.22 -5.40
N VAL A 36 -0.06 5.12 -5.20
CA VAL A 36 -0.27 4.46 -3.90
C VAL A 36 0.19 3.01 -4.00
N TYR A 37 1.08 2.64 -3.08
CA TYR A 37 1.51 1.26 -2.86
C TYR A 37 0.97 0.79 -1.51
N TYR A 38 0.01 -0.11 -1.55
CA TYR A 38 -0.62 -0.69 -0.36
C TYR A 38 -0.05 -2.08 -0.12
N ILE A 39 0.66 -2.28 0.99
CA ILE A 39 1.18 -3.58 1.36
C ILE A 39 0.06 -4.40 2.00
N ASN A 40 -0.18 -5.59 1.46
CA ASN A 40 -1.15 -6.53 1.98
C ASN A 40 -0.48 -7.83 2.43
N ASN A 41 -0.80 -8.25 3.65
CA ASN A 41 -0.33 -9.51 4.24
C ASN A 41 -1.53 -10.43 4.48
N PRO A 42 -2.13 -10.97 3.40
CA PRO A 42 -3.32 -11.80 3.52
C PRO A 42 -2.98 -13.13 4.23
N SER A 43 -3.94 -13.64 5.00
CA SER A 43 -3.81 -14.96 5.65
C SER A 43 -3.67 -16.07 4.60
N PRO A 44 -2.94 -17.17 4.87
CA PRO A 44 -2.89 -18.33 3.98
C PRO A 44 -4.27 -18.89 3.58
N GLN A 45 -5.29 -18.65 4.41
CA GLN A 45 -6.66 -19.13 4.20
C GLN A 45 -7.53 -18.18 3.36
N SER A 46 -7.06 -16.97 3.08
CA SER A 46 -7.82 -15.92 2.37
C SER A 46 -8.08 -16.22 0.89
N GLY A 47 -7.33 -17.16 0.29
CA GLY A 47 -7.36 -17.42 -1.15
C GLY A 47 -6.72 -16.32 -1.99
N VAL A 48 -6.15 -15.28 -1.38
CA VAL A 48 -5.47 -14.19 -2.11
C VAL A 48 -4.16 -14.72 -2.69
N ILE A 49 -4.01 -14.56 -4.01
CA ILE A 49 -2.82 -14.99 -4.73
C ILE A 49 -1.68 -13.99 -4.47
N ARG A 50 -0.49 -14.51 -4.20
CA ARG A 50 0.73 -13.70 -4.09
C ARG A 50 1.01 -12.96 -5.40
N GLY A 51 1.23 -11.66 -5.32
CA GLY A 51 1.50 -10.83 -6.49
C GLY A 51 1.14 -9.36 -6.26
N ILE A 52 1.20 -8.58 -7.34
CA ILE A 52 0.77 -7.18 -7.34
C ILE A 52 -0.54 -7.11 -8.11
N GLU A 53 -1.57 -6.59 -7.46
CA GLU A 53 -2.86 -6.31 -8.07
C GLU A 53 -3.01 -4.81 -8.28
N ARG A 54 -3.53 -4.41 -9.45
CA ARG A 54 -3.82 -3.01 -9.76
C ARG A 54 -5.30 -2.73 -9.51
N VAL A 55 -5.59 -1.98 -8.44
CA VAL A 55 -6.96 -1.63 -8.04
C VAL A 55 -7.52 -0.51 -8.91
N ASN A 56 -6.68 0.47 -9.27
CA ASN A 56 -6.98 1.51 -10.26
C ASN A 56 -5.67 2.05 -10.87
N GLU A 57 -5.75 3.14 -11.66
CA GLU A 57 -4.59 3.64 -12.40
C GLU A 57 -3.35 3.89 -11.54
N ASN A 58 -3.55 4.43 -10.34
CA ASN A 58 -2.52 4.85 -9.40
C ASN A 58 -2.54 4.06 -8.08
N PHE A 59 -3.28 2.94 -7.98
CA PHE A 59 -3.37 2.13 -6.77
C PHE A 59 -2.90 0.70 -7.04
N TYR A 60 -1.82 0.32 -6.36
CA TYR A 60 -1.22 -1.01 -6.44
C TYR A 60 -1.27 -1.69 -5.06
N LEU A 61 -1.83 -2.90 -5.03
CA LEU A 61 -1.97 -3.75 -3.86
C LEU A 61 -0.90 -4.87 -3.92
N PHE A 62 0.01 -4.89 -2.96
CA PHE A 62 1.13 -5.82 -2.89
C PHE A 62 0.76 -6.99 -1.97
N ASN A 63 0.27 -8.09 -2.53
CA ASN A 63 -0.14 -9.27 -1.78
C ASN A 63 1.06 -10.18 -1.50
N ASN A 64 1.63 -10.12 -0.29
CA ASN A 64 2.83 -10.88 0.10
C ASN A 64 4.02 -10.65 -0.86
N VAL A 65 4.21 -9.40 -1.30
CA VAL A 65 5.31 -8.95 -2.16
C VAL A 65 6.07 -7.83 -1.47
N ASP A 66 7.40 -7.90 -1.50
CA ASP A 66 8.28 -6.85 -0.99
C ASP A 66 8.19 -5.60 -1.90
N PRO A 67 7.83 -4.42 -1.35
CA PRO A 67 7.74 -3.18 -2.13
C PRO A 67 9.10 -2.52 -2.40
N LEU A 68 10.17 -2.86 -1.66
CA LEU A 68 11.46 -2.16 -1.74
C LEU A 68 12.05 -2.08 -3.16
N PRO A 69 11.98 -3.13 -4.01
CA PRO A 69 12.47 -3.04 -5.39
C PRO A 69 11.78 -1.95 -6.23
N PHE A 70 10.53 -1.61 -5.92
CA PHE A 70 9.73 -0.62 -6.63
C PHE A 70 9.91 0.79 -6.08
N LEU A 71 10.56 0.92 -4.93
CA LEU A 71 10.83 2.19 -4.24
C LEU A 71 12.25 2.72 -4.49
N LYS A 72 13.08 1.99 -5.24
CA LYS A 72 14.55 2.20 -5.33
C LYS A 72 15.04 3.60 -5.76
N ASN A 73 14.16 4.48 -6.24
CA ASN A 73 14.49 5.87 -6.57
C ASN A 73 13.34 6.84 -6.20
N LEU A 74 12.44 6.41 -5.32
CA LEU A 74 11.29 7.20 -4.89
C LEU A 74 11.48 7.65 -3.45
N ASN A 75 10.91 8.81 -3.11
CA ASN A 75 10.84 9.31 -1.73
C ASN A 75 9.40 9.21 -1.24
N PRO A 76 8.91 7.99 -0.92
CA PRO A 76 7.53 7.78 -0.55
C PRO A 76 7.16 8.54 0.72
N VAL A 77 5.95 9.10 0.74
CA VAL A 77 5.29 9.44 2.00
C VAL A 77 4.79 8.15 2.61
N VAL A 78 5.37 7.75 3.75
CA VAL A 78 4.92 6.56 4.47
C VAL A 78 3.78 6.93 5.40
N TYR A 79 2.61 6.34 5.18
CA TYR A 79 1.46 6.49 6.07
C TYR A 79 1.36 5.27 6.99
N TYR A 80 1.84 5.37 8.24
CA TYR A 80 1.83 4.27 9.20
C TYR A 80 0.98 4.60 10.44
N THR A 81 0.50 3.56 11.11
CA THR A 81 -0.35 3.67 12.32
C THR A 81 0.37 3.21 13.59
N SER A 82 1.53 2.57 13.45
CA SER A 82 2.38 2.13 14.58
C SER A 82 3.87 2.26 14.26
N ALA A 83 4.70 2.46 15.28
CA ALA A 83 6.15 2.56 15.11
C ALA A 83 6.76 1.30 14.47
N ALA A 84 6.23 0.11 14.80
CA ALA A 84 6.68 -1.16 14.23
C ALA A 84 6.58 -1.20 12.69
N GLN A 85 5.62 -0.47 12.10
CA GLN A 85 5.49 -0.37 10.65
C GLN A 85 6.53 0.55 10.01
N ALA A 86 7.04 1.55 10.74
CA ALA A 86 8.11 2.40 10.25
C ALA A 86 9.42 1.62 10.12
N ASP A 87 9.66 0.66 11.02
CA ASP A 87 10.85 -0.20 10.98
C ASP A 87 10.83 -1.20 9.82
N MET A 88 9.65 -1.59 9.31
CA MET A 88 9.53 -2.50 8.15
C MET A 88 9.98 -1.87 6.82
N ILE A 89 10.17 -0.55 6.79
CA ILE A 89 10.44 0.23 5.58
C ILE A 89 11.87 0.79 5.60
N ARG A 90 12.63 0.52 6.67
CA ARG A 90 14.02 0.94 6.84
C ARG A 90 15.03 -0.03 6.25
#